data_AF-A0A7T0WIS1-F1
#
_entry.id   AF-A0A7T0WIS1-F1
#
_cell.length_a   1.000
_cell.length_b   1.000
_cell.length_c   1.000
_cell.angle_alpha   90.00
_cell.angle_beta   90.00
_cell.angle_gamma   90.00
#
_symmetry.space_group_name_H-M   'P 1'
#
loop_
_entity.id
_entity.type
_entity.pdbx_description
1 polymer ?
#
loop_
_entity_poly.entity_id
_entity_poly.type
_entity_poly.pdbx_seq_one_letter_code
_entity_poly.pdbx_strand_id
1 'polypeptide(L)'
;MEREGSDVANKGRKFEDGTRGRLLRKAIIASNDSSRRFTKLSVDICIFLASRGGRKMLSSLFYKDLQTLAEKVAKYSGRTKVPTKGAMSLALKSISEAGLYTYEIETPYNKSKHGDKRGVKLTLID
;
A
#
# COMPACT_ATOMS: atom_id res chain seq x y z
N MET A 1 -38.40 -7.84 -6.78
CA MET A 1 -37.14 -7.44 -7.44
C MET A 1 -36.29 -6.45 -6.62
N GLU A 2 -36.73 -6.00 -5.43
CA GLU A 2 -36.01 -4.95 -4.66
C GLU A 2 -34.99 -5.44 -3.62
N ARG A 3 -34.94 -6.76 -3.33
CA ARG A 3 -34.05 -7.29 -2.27
C ARG A 3 -32.56 -7.28 -2.65
N GLU A 4 -32.23 -7.48 -3.92
CA GLU A 4 -30.82 -7.56 -4.38
C GLU A 4 -30.07 -6.23 -4.29
N GLY A 5 -30.74 -5.08 -4.51
CA GLY A 5 -30.11 -3.76 -4.43
C GLY A 5 -29.73 -3.36 -3.00
N SER A 6 -30.53 -3.75 -2.00
CA SER A 6 -30.31 -3.42 -0.58
C SER A 6 -29.11 -4.16 0.03
N ASP A 7 -28.91 -5.43 -0.35
CA ASP A 7 -27.80 -6.24 0.14
C ASP A 7 -26.47 -5.85 -0.50
N VAL A 8 -26.46 -5.46 -1.79
CA VAL A 8 -25.26 -4.94 -2.46
C VAL A 8 -24.85 -3.59 -1.88
N ALA A 9 -25.80 -2.68 -1.66
CA ALA A 9 -25.53 -1.39 -1.02
C ALA A 9 -25.00 -1.53 0.42
N ASN A 10 -25.48 -2.53 1.17
CA ASN A 10 -24.96 -2.85 2.50
C ASN A 10 -23.58 -3.52 2.46
N LYS A 11 -23.30 -4.38 1.47
CA LYS A 11 -21.96 -4.97 1.27
C LYS A 11 -20.93 -3.93 0.85
N GLY A 12 -21.31 -2.96 0.00
CA GLY A 12 -20.47 -1.84 -0.40
C GLY A 12 -20.06 -0.97 0.79
N ARG A 13 -21.02 -0.53 1.61
CA ARG A 13 -20.74 0.23 2.85
C ARG A 13 -19.83 -0.53 3.82
N LYS A 14 -20.10 -1.83 4.04
CA LYS A 14 -19.23 -2.69 4.89
C LYS A 14 -17.78 -2.78 4.38
N PHE A 15 -17.57 -2.73 3.07
CA PHE A 15 -16.22 -2.71 2.50
C PHE A 15 -15.54 -1.36 2.71
N GLU A 16 -16.23 -0.26 2.43
CA GLU A 16 -15.73 1.11 2.59
C GLU A 16 -15.31 1.40 4.03
N ASP A 17 -16.09 0.92 4.99
CA ASP A 17 -15.82 1.09 6.42
C ASP A 17 -14.69 0.19 6.93
N GLY A 18 -14.31 -0.85 6.18
CA GLY A 18 -13.18 -1.70 6.49
C GLY A 18 -11.83 -1.02 6.23
N THR A 19 -10.77 -1.44 6.93
CA THR A 19 -9.41 -0.87 6.80
C THR A 19 -8.94 -0.74 5.35
N ARG A 20 -9.28 -1.74 4.50
CA ARG A 20 -8.97 -1.73 3.06
C ARG A 20 -9.72 -0.65 2.29
N GLY A 21 -11.04 -0.58 2.46
CA GLY A 21 -11.87 0.43 1.81
C GLY A 21 -11.43 1.83 2.21
N ARG A 22 -11.15 2.04 3.50
CA ARG A 22 -10.59 3.30 4.01
C ARG A 22 -9.24 3.64 3.39
N LEU A 23 -8.31 2.69 3.30
CA LEU A 23 -7.01 2.93 2.65
C LEU A 23 -7.18 3.30 1.17
N LEU A 24 -7.98 2.55 0.41
CA LEU A 24 -8.22 2.83 -1.00
C LEU A 24 -8.88 4.20 -1.20
N ARG A 25 -9.87 4.53 -0.37
CA ARG A 25 -10.52 5.85 -0.38
C ARG A 25 -9.52 6.97 -0.10
N LYS A 26 -8.72 6.86 0.97
CA LYS A 26 -7.68 7.85 1.30
C LYS A 26 -6.65 7.97 0.17
N ALA A 27 -6.25 6.87 -0.46
CA ALA A 27 -5.33 6.89 -1.60
C ALA A 27 -5.92 7.57 -2.84
N ILE A 28 -7.19 7.34 -3.14
CA ILE A 28 -7.91 8.03 -4.24
C ILE A 28 -7.98 9.53 -3.96
N ILE A 29 -8.37 9.92 -2.74
CA ILE A 29 -8.40 11.33 -2.33
C ILE A 29 -7.01 11.96 -2.48
N ALA A 30 -5.96 11.32 -1.96
CA ALA A 30 -4.59 11.80 -2.08
C ALA A 30 -4.11 11.90 -3.53
N SER A 31 -4.57 11.02 -4.43
CA SER A 31 -4.22 11.05 -5.85
C SER A 31 -4.88 12.18 -6.64
N ASN A 32 -6.00 12.72 -6.14
CA ASN A 32 -6.72 13.83 -6.75
C ASN A 32 -6.38 15.18 -6.09
N ASP A 33 -5.64 15.17 -4.97
CA ASP A 33 -5.18 16.37 -4.30
C ASP A 33 -3.99 16.97 -5.06
N SER A 34 -4.24 18.03 -5.81
CA SER A 34 -3.23 18.74 -6.62
C SER A 34 -2.11 19.39 -5.79
N SER A 35 -2.33 19.58 -4.49
CA SER A 35 -1.28 20.07 -3.58
C SER A 35 -0.25 18.99 -3.21
N ARG A 36 -0.60 17.71 -3.41
CA ARG A 36 0.26 16.57 -3.07
C ARG A 36 0.95 16.02 -4.31
N ARG A 37 2.23 15.65 -4.17
CA ARG A 37 2.99 14.94 -5.21
C ARG A 37 2.70 13.44 -5.18
N PHE A 38 1.43 13.06 -5.36
CA PHE A 38 1.00 11.66 -5.35
C PHE A 38 1.11 11.05 -6.76
N THR A 39 2.15 10.26 -6.99
CA THR A 39 2.45 9.72 -8.32
C THR A 39 1.61 8.48 -8.64
N LYS A 40 1.50 8.10 -9.93
CA LYS A 40 0.91 6.81 -10.32
C LYS A 40 1.56 5.62 -9.61
N LEU A 41 2.87 5.68 -9.38
CA LEU A 41 3.58 4.65 -8.58
C LEU A 41 3.10 4.61 -7.12
N SER A 42 2.76 5.77 -6.54
CA SER A 42 2.21 5.84 -5.18
C SER A 42 0.85 5.15 -5.10
N VAL A 43 0.01 5.33 -6.11
CA VAL A 43 -1.28 4.63 -6.27
C VAL A 43 -1.05 3.12 -6.40
N ASP A 44 -0.16 2.70 -7.30
CA ASP A 44 0.15 1.27 -7.52
C ASP A 44 0.62 0.59 -6.22
N ILE A 45 1.47 1.26 -5.44
CA ILE A 45 1.92 0.77 -4.15
C ILE A 45 0.73 0.64 -3.19
N CYS A 46 -0.12 1.66 -3.07
CA CYS A 46 -1.27 1.61 -2.15
C CYS A 46 -2.24 0.47 -2.49
N ILE A 47 -2.56 0.29 -3.77
CA ILE A 47 -3.42 -0.80 -4.23
C ILE A 47 -2.76 -2.15 -3.96
N PHE A 48 -1.46 -2.28 -4.29
CA PHE A 48 -0.69 -3.48 -4.00
C PHE A 48 -0.75 -3.81 -2.51
N LEU A 49 -0.48 -2.85 -1.61
CA LEU A 49 -0.52 -3.07 -0.15
C LEU A 49 -1.92 -3.41 0.35
N ALA A 50 -2.96 -2.72 -0.13
CA ALA A 50 -4.36 -3.01 0.20
C ALA A 50 -4.78 -4.43 -0.19
N SER A 51 -4.23 -4.93 -1.31
CA SER A 51 -4.44 -6.30 -1.80
C SER A 51 -3.73 -7.38 -0.99
N ARG A 52 -2.76 -7.02 -0.13
CA ARG A 52 -2.05 -7.98 0.72
C ARG A 52 -2.94 -8.41 1.89
N GLY A 53 -3.00 -9.72 2.13
CA GLY A 53 -3.70 -10.33 3.27
C GLY A 53 -5.05 -10.97 2.90
N GLY A 54 -5.57 -11.82 3.78
CA GLY A 54 -6.90 -12.45 3.65
C GLY A 54 -8.02 -11.54 4.13
N ARG A 55 -8.75 -11.92 5.19
CA ARG A 55 -9.80 -11.08 5.80
C ARG A 55 -9.27 -9.90 6.64
N LYS A 56 -8.04 -10.00 7.16
CA LYS A 56 -7.38 -8.95 7.96
C LYS A 56 -6.20 -8.38 7.19
N MET A 57 -6.12 -7.06 7.18
CA MET A 57 -4.99 -6.33 6.62
C MET A 57 -3.81 -6.41 7.58
N LEU A 58 -2.60 -6.57 7.04
CA LEU A 58 -1.40 -6.58 7.87
C LEU A 58 -1.08 -5.13 8.27
N SER A 59 -1.05 -4.86 9.57
CA SER A 59 -0.72 -3.53 10.11
C SER A 59 0.73 -3.13 9.81
N SER A 60 1.64 -4.10 9.68
CA SER A 60 3.02 -3.86 9.28
C SER A 60 3.51 -4.90 8.28
N LEU A 61 4.31 -4.45 7.33
CA LEU A 61 4.89 -5.25 6.26
C LEU A 61 6.39 -4.97 6.17
N PHE A 62 7.18 -6.03 6.08
CA PHE A 62 8.63 -5.93 5.90
C PHE A 62 9.06 -6.49 4.55
N TYR A 63 9.92 -5.76 3.85
CA TYR A 63 10.54 -6.16 2.60
C TYR A 63 12.05 -6.11 2.76
N LYS A 64 12.76 -7.08 2.17
CA LYS A 64 14.22 -7.20 2.26
C LYS A 64 14.96 -5.93 1.84
N ASP A 65 14.48 -5.26 0.79
CA ASP A 65 15.00 -3.99 0.29
C ASP A 65 13.96 -3.31 -0.62
N LEU A 66 14.23 -2.05 -1.01
CA LEU A 66 13.39 -1.29 -1.93
C LEU A 66 13.25 -1.96 -3.30
N GLN A 67 14.28 -2.69 -3.74
CA GLN A 67 14.29 -3.33 -5.05
C GLN A 67 13.28 -4.49 -5.09
N THR A 68 13.27 -5.32 -4.05
CA THR A 68 12.33 -6.41 -3.85
C THR A 68 10.89 -5.89 -3.81
N LEU A 69 10.66 -4.76 -3.14
CA LEU A 69 9.35 -4.11 -3.14
C LEU A 69 8.99 -3.60 -4.55
N ALA A 70 9.93 -2.95 -5.24
CA ALA A 70 9.75 -2.44 -6.61
C ALA A 70 9.32 -3.55 -7.58
N GLU A 71 9.99 -4.71 -7.53
CA GLU A 71 9.70 -5.86 -8.37
C GLU A 71 8.31 -6.44 -8.09
N LYS A 72 7.94 -6.55 -6.81
CA LYS A 72 6.61 -7.03 -6.41
C LYS A 72 5.51 -6.09 -6.88
N VAL A 73 5.71 -4.78 -6.73
CA VAL A 73 4.76 -3.76 -7.19
C VAL A 73 4.67 -3.77 -8.71
N ALA A 74 5.81 -3.78 -9.42
CA ALA A 74 5.83 -3.81 -10.88
C ALA A 74 5.12 -5.04 -11.45
N LYS A 75 5.37 -6.22 -10.87
CA LYS A 75 4.69 -7.46 -11.24
C LYS A 75 3.19 -7.39 -10.97
N TYR A 76 2.79 -6.83 -9.83
CA TYR A 76 1.38 -6.67 -9.47
C TYR A 76 0.65 -5.71 -10.42
N SER A 77 1.27 -4.56 -10.74
CA SER A 77 0.67 -3.52 -11.58
C SER A 77 0.87 -3.74 -13.09
N GLY A 78 1.47 -4.85 -13.51
CA GLY A 78 1.75 -5.13 -14.92
C GLY A 78 2.72 -4.15 -15.59
N ARG A 79 3.64 -3.52 -14.84
CA ARG A 79 4.63 -2.60 -15.39
C ARG A 79 5.69 -3.36 -16.18
N THR A 80 6.00 -2.88 -17.38
CA THR A 80 7.07 -3.43 -18.23
C THR A 80 8.47 -3.18 -17.67
N LYS A 81 8.64 -2.12 -16.86
CA LYS A 81 9.91 -1.75 -16.23
C LYS A 81 9.75 -1.68 -14.72
N VAL A 82 10.73 -2.26 -14.01
CA VAL A 82 10.80 -2.17 -12.55
C VAL A 82 11.19 -0.74 -12.16
N PRO A 83 10.46 -0.10 -11.23
CA PRO A 83 10.82 1.21 -10.71
C PRO A 83 12.20 1.23 -10.07
N THR A 84 12.94 2.32 -10.23
CA THR A 84 14.23 2.49 -9.56
C THR A 84 14.05 2.67 -8.06
N LYS A 85 15.09 2.38 -7.27
CA LYS A 85 15.09 2.61 -5.82
C LYS A 85 14.75 4.07 -5.45
N GLY A 86 15.24 5.04 -6.23
CA GLY A 86 14.94 6.46 -6.04
C GLY A 86 13.46 6.76 -6.26
N ALA A 87 12.87 6.26 -7.35
CA ALA A 87 11.45 6.45 -7.63
C ALA A 87 10.56 5.77 -6.56
N MET A 88 10.96 4.60 -6.08
CA MET A 88 10.27 3.91 -4.98
C MET A 88 10.34 4.71 -3.68
N SER A 89 11.53 5.18 -3.29
CA SER A 89 11.71 5.97 -2.08
C SER A 89 10.86 7.25 -2.11
N LEU A 90 10.85 7.96 -3.24
CA LEU A 90 10.02 9.15 -3.43
C LEU A 90 8.52 8.83 -3.32
N ALA A 91 8.05 7.76 -3.97
CA ALA A 91 6.65 7.36 -3.89
C ALA A 91 6.24 6.96 -2.46
N LEU A 92 7.08 6.22 -1.74
CA LEU A 92 6.83 5.85 -0.34
C LEU A 92 6.81 7.08 0.58
N LYS A 93 7.67 8.06 0.32
CA LYS A 93 7.64 9.34 1.03
C LYS A 93 6.32 10.08 0.80
N SER A 94 5.86 10.18 -0.45
CA SER A 94 4.56 10.78 -0.77
C SER A 94 3.39 10.06 -0.08
N ILE A 95 3.44 8.73 0.01
CA ILE A 95 2.45 7.92 0.74
C ILE A 95 2.47 8.23 2.24
N SER A 96 3.66 8.41 2.82
CA SER A 96 3.82 8.75 4.23
C SER A 96 3.37 10.17 4.54
N GLU A 97 3.73 11.14 3.71
CA GLU A 97 3.24 12.52 3.80
C GLU A 97 1.72 12.58 3.64
N ALA A 98 1.13 11.67 2.86
CA ALA A 98 -0.31 11.55 2.74
C ALA A 98 -1.02 10.91 3.94
N GLY A 99 -0.27 10.44 4.95
CA GLY A 99 -0.82 9.83 6.17
C GLY A 99 -1.41 8.44 5.93
N LEU A 100 -0.90 7.70 4.94
CA LEU A 100 -1.40 6.35 4.60
C LEU A 100 -0.56 5.26 5.27
N TYR A 101 0.77 5.37 5.16
CA TYR A 101 1.73 4.41 5.73
C TYR A 101 2.96 5.15 6.22
N THR A 102 3.52 4.76 7.36
CA THR A 102 4.89 5.13 7.69
C THR A 102 5.86 4.26 6.88
N TYR A 103 6.96 4.88 6.44
CA TYR A 103 8.03 4.22 5.70
C TYR A 103 9.35 4.38 6.47
N GLU A 104 9.94 3.26 6.86
CA GLU A 104 11.18 3.22 7.65
C GLU A 104 12.17 2.21 7.08
N ILE A 105 13.46 2.52 7.21
CA ILE A 105 14.55 1.58 6.90
C ILE A 105 15.04 0.95 8.21
N GLU A 106 14.54 -0.24 8.53
CA GLU A 106 14.83 -0.96 9.79
C GLU A 106 15.48 -2.33 9.55
N THR A 107 16.14 -2.86 10.58
CA THR A 107 16.51 -4.29 10.61
C THR A 107 15.28 -5.17 10.84
N PRO A 108 15.17 -6.33 10.18
CA PRO A 108 14.03 -7.21 10.35
C PRO A 108 13.93 -7.74 11.79
N TYR A 109 12.71 -7.75 12.34
CA TYR A 109 12.42 -8.38 13.63
C TYR A 109 12.71 -9.89 13.61
N ASN A 110 12.52 -10.53 12.46
CA ASN A 110 12.79 -11.95 12.26
C ASN A 110 14.01 -12.15 11.35
N LYS A 111 15.21 -12.07 11.96
CA LYS A 111 16.51 -12.23 11.28
C LYS A 111 16.66 -13.57 10.56
N SER A 112 16.08 -14.66 11.08
CA SER A 112 16.23 -15.98 10.45
C SER A 112 15.50 -16.09 9.10
N LYS A 113 14.42 -15.31 8.88
CA LYS A 113 13.68 -15.28 7.62
C LYS A 113 14.17 -14.24 6.62
N HIS A 114 14.83 -13.18 7.10
CA HIS A 114 15.11 -11.99 6.29
C HIS A 114 16.60 -11.56 6.27
N GLY A 115 17.46 -12.23 7.05
CA GLY A 115 18.89 -11.92 7.20
C GLY A 115 19.15 -10.70 8.10
N ASP A 116 20.42 -10.30 8.22
CA ASP A 116 20.86 -9.14 9.03
C ASP A 116 20.81 -7.80 8.30
N LYS A 117 20.36 -7.76 7.04
CA LYS A 117 20.36 -6.54 6.24
C LYS A 117 19.15 -5.66 6.58
N ARG A 118 19.39 -4.35 6.69
CA ARG A 118 18.33 -3.35 6.80
C ARG A 118 17.42 -3.45 5.58
N GLY A 119 16.11 -3.54 5.83
CA GLY A 119 15.08 -3.59 4.81
C GLY A 119 14.09 -2.45 4.95
N VAL A 120 12.94 -2.59 4.30
CA VAL A 120 11.89 -1.59 4.23
C VAL A 120 10.72 -2.07 5.06
N LYS A 121 10.37 -1.32 6.10
CA LYS A 121 9.18 -1.54 6.90
C LYS A 121 8.13 -0.51 6.50
N LEU A 122 6.91 -1.00 6.28
CA LEU A 122 5.74 -0.20 5.99
C LEU A 122 4.70 -0.48 7.07
N THR A 123 4.31 0.52 7.83
CA THR A 123 3.29 0.38 8.88
C THR A 123 2.10 1.24 8.54
N LEU A 124 0.91 0.64 8.55
CA LEU A 124 -0.34 1.34 8.26
C LEU A 124 -0.57 2.40 9.34
N ILE A 125 -0.99 3.59 8.92
CA ILE A 125 -1.44 4.64 9.82
C ILE A 125 -2.96 4.49 9.97
N ASP A 126 -3.40 4.00 11.13
CA ASP A 126 -4.83 3.83 11.47
C ASP A 126 -5.48 5.17 11.82
#